data_AF-A0A6L3SUX1-F1
#
_entry.id   AF-A0A6L3SUX1-F1
#
_cell.length_a   1.000
_cell.length_b   1.000
_cell.length_c   1.000
_cell.angle_alpha   90.00
_cell.angle_beta   90.00
_cell.angle_gamma   90.00
#
_symmetry.space_group_name_H-M   'P 1'
#
loop_
_entity.id
_entity.type
_entity.pdbx_description
1 polymer ?
#
loop_
_entity_poly.entity_id
_entity_poly.type
_entity_poly.pdbx_seq_one_letter_code
_entity_poly.pdbx_strand_id
1 'polypeptide(L)'
;MYNPFFSSLMLAFEAQKVIELRLVRIAWGGSEAQSEMQSMVSEKLGAAIEAAGTLMTGGSPEGVISRYREHVAANTRRLTAA
;
A
#
# COMPACT_ATOMS: atom_id res chain seq x y z
N MET A 1 -11.32 11.79 18.39
CA MET A 1 -11.87 10.42 18.41
C MET A 1 -11.45 9.72 17.14
N TYR A 2 -10.57 8.73 17.23
CA TYR A 2 -10.21 7.90 16.07
C TYR A 2 -11.41 7.02 15.71
N ASN A 3 -11.82 7.03 14.44
CA ASN A 3 -12.83 6.12 13.93
C ASN A 3 -12.16 5.14 12.96
N PRO A 4 -11.94 3.87 13.33
CA PRO A 4 -11.27 2.88 12.48
C PRO A 4 -11.95 2.74 11.12
N PHE A 5 -13.28 2.89 11.06
CA PHE A 5 -14.02 2.83 9.82
C PHE A 5 -13.69 3.98 8.89
N PHE A 6 -13.53 5.21 9.40
CA PHE A 6 -13.21 6.37 8.58
C PHE A 6 -11.79 6.28 8.01
N SER A 7 -10.81 5.88 8.83
CA SER A 7 -9.42 5.69 8.40
C SER A 7 -9.29 4.56 7.37
N SER A 8 -10.03 3.47 7.56
CA SER A 8 -10.05 2.35 6.61
C SER A 8 -10.74 2.73 5.29
N LEU A 9 -11.80 3.54 5.35
CA LEU A 9 -12.48 4.06 4.16
C LEU A 9 -11.57 4.98 3.36
N MET A 10 -10.84 5.89 4.03
CA MET A 10 -9.84 6.74 3.38
C MET A 10 -8.73 5.91 2.74
N LEU A 11 -8.21 4.91 3.45
CA LEU A 11 -7.24 3.97 2.90
C LEU A 11 -7.77 3.27 1.65
N ALA A 12 -9.04 2.85 1.63
CA ALA A 12 -9.65 2.23 0.46
C ALA A 12 -9.69 3.17 -0.75
N PHE A 13 -10.03 4.45 -0.54
CA PHE A 13 -9.99 5.46 -1.61
C PHE A 13 -8.56 5.72 -2.12
N GLU A 14 -7.58 5.84 -1.22
CA GLU A 14 -6.17 6.01 -1.58
C GLU A 14 -5.64 4.81 -2.36
N ALA A 15 -5.99 3.59 -1.93
CA ALA A 15 -5.59 2.35 -2.57
C ALA A 15 -6.18 2.23 -3.99
N GLN A 16 -7.38 2.75 -4.23
CA GLN A 16 -8.00 2.71 -5.56
C GLN A 16 -7.13 3.41 -6.61
N LYS A 17 -6.47 4.53 -6.25
CA LYS A 17 -5.58 5.22 -7.18
C LYS A 17 -4.34 4.40 -7.52
N VAL A 18 -3.76 3.73 -6.52
CA VAL A 18 -2.61 2.82 -6.72
C VAL A 18 -3.01 1.64 -7.61
N ILE A 19 -4.20 1.08 -7.41
CA ILE A 19 -4.71 -0.04 -8.23
C ILE A 19 -4.85 0.39 -9.69
N GLU A 20 -5.46 1.55 -9.96
CA GLU A 20 -5.58 2.10 -11.32
C GLU A 20 -4.22 2.22 -12.00
N LEU A 21 -3.25 2.88 -11.35
CA LEU A 21 -1.90 3.08 -11.90
C LEU A 21 -1.18 1.75 -12.18
N ARG A 22 -1.36 0.76 -11.30
CA ARG A 22 -0.79 -0.59 -11.48
C ARG A 22 -1.39 -1.31 -12.65
N LEU A 23 -2.70 -1.25 -12.80
CA LEU A 23 -3.39 -1.86 -13.93
C LEU A 23 -2.92 -1.26 -15.26
N VAL A 24 -2.73 0.07 -15.32
CA VAL A 24 -2.17 0.73 -16.51
C VAL A 24 -0.73 0.26 -16.79
N ARG A 25 0.14 0.23 -15.76
CA ARG A 25 1.53 -0.26 -15.91
C ARG A 25 1.59 -1.71 -16.38
N ILE A 26 0.75 -2.57 -15.81
CA ILE A 26 0.69 -3.99 -16.15
C ILE A 26 0.12 -4.18 -17.57
N ALA A 27 -0.88 -3.41 -17.96
CA ALA A 27 -1.50 -3.48 -19.29
C ALA A 27 -0.52 -3.13 -20.42
N TRP A 28 0.46 -2.25 -20.16
CA TRP A 28 1.55 -1.98 -21.12
C TRP A 28 2.50 -3.17 -21.34
N GLY A 29 2.55 -4.11 -20.39
CA GLY A 29 3.40 -5.30 -20.49
C GLY A 29 4.90 -5.02 -20.44
N GLY A 30 5.70 -5.99 -20.89
CA GLY A 30 7.17 -5.90 -20.91
C GLY A 30 7.86 -6.10 -19.56
N SER A 31 9.16 -5.81 -19.51
CA SER A 31 9.99 -5.97 -18.30
C SER A 31 9.53 -5.09 -17.14
N GLU A 32 9.04 -3.89 -17.42
CA GLU A 32 8.53 -2.96 -16.42
C GLU A 32 7.26 -3.47 -15.75
N ALA A 33 6.35 -4.11 -16.49
CA ALA A 33 5.18 -4.77 -15.91
C ALA A 33 5.57 -5.94 -15.00
N GLN A 34 6.56 -6.74 -15.40
CA GLN A 34 7.06 -7.85 -14.56
C GLN A 34 7.70 -7.32 -13.28
N SER A 35 8.54 -6.28 -13.39
CA SER A 35 9.16 -5.62 -12.25
C SER A 35 8.11 -5.04 -11.30
N GLU A 36 7.06 -4.40 -11.84
CA GLU A 36 5.96 -3.89 -11.02
C GLU A 36 5.24 -5.01 -10.26
N MET A 37 4.93 -6.12 -10.92
CA MET A 37 4.30 -7.27 -10.25
C MET A 37 5.17 -7.87 -9.15
N GLN A 38 6.50 -7.88 -9.31
CA GLN A 38 7.42 -8.33 -8.26
C GLN A 38 7.47 -7.32 -7.10
N SER A 39 7.54 -6.01 -7.40
CA SER A 39 7.48 -4.94 -6.39
C SER A 39 6.20 -5.05 -5.55
N MET A 40 5.07 -5.32 -6.19
CA MET A 40 3.78 -5.50 -5.53
C MET A 40 3.79 -6.58 -4.45
N VAL A 41 4.55 -7.66 -4.64
CA VAL A 41 4.66 -8.77 -3.67
C VAL A 41 5.55 -8.35 -2.52
N SER A 42 6.73 -7.79 -2.82
CA SER A 42 7.67 -7.32 -1.80
C SER A 42 7.07 -6.25 -0.90
N GLU A 43 6.30 -5.31 -1.46
CA GLU A 43 5.58 -4.29 -0.69
C GLU A 43 4.53 -4.89 0.25
N LYS A 44 3.75 -5.88 -0.21
CA LYS A 44 2.75 -6.56 0.64
C LYS A 44 3.41 -7.32 1.77
N LEU A 45 4.50 -8.02 1.48
CA LEU A 45 5.26 -8.76 2.48
C LEU A 45 5.88 -7.82 3.51
N GLY A 46 6.49 -6.71 3.06
CA GLY A 46 7.03 -5.68 3.95
C GLY A 46 5.97 -5.08 4.86
N ALA A 47 4.82 -4.69 4.31
CA ALA A 47 3.72 -4.13 5.09
C ALA A 47 3.13 -5.17 6.09
N ALA A 48 3.06 -6.45 5.71
CA ALA A 48 2.61 -7.51 6.62
C ALA A 48 3.59 -7.76 7.78
N ILE A 49 4.90 -7.77 7.50
CA ILE A 49 5.94 -7.90 8.53
C ILE A 49 5.90 -6.69 9.47
N GLU A 50 5.79 -5.48 8.94
CA GLU A 50 5.69 -4.25 9.75
C GLU A 50 4.42 -4.25 10.62
N ALA A 51 3.27 -4.63 10.06
CA ALA A 51 2.03 -4.74 10.80
C ALA A 51 2.13 -5.79 11.93
N ALA A 52 2.66 -6.98 11.63
CA ALA A 52 2.87 -8.03 12.62
C ALA A 52 3.83 -7.56 13.73
N GLY A 53 4.96 -6.94 13.37
CA GLY A 53 5.92 -6.39 14.33
C GLY A 53 5.31 -5.28 15.19
N THR A 54 4.50 -4.41 14.60
CA THR A 54 3.77 -3.35 15.31
C THR A 54 2.85 -3.96 16.36
N LEU A 55 2.05 -4.96 16.00
CA LEU A 55 1.13 -5.61 16.93
C LEU A 55 1.87 -6.41 18.03
N MET A 56 2.92 -7.14 17.67
CA MET A 56 3.72 -7.94 18.61
C MET A 56 4.44 -7.08 19.66
N THR A 57 4.79 -5.83 19.31
CA THR A 57 5.46 -4.88 20.22
C THR A 57 4.47 -4.03 21.03
N GLY A 58 3.17 -4.36 20.99
CA GLY A 58 2.13 -3.65 21.74
C GLY A 58 1.59 -2.39 21.04
N GLY A 59 1.92 -2.20 19.76
CA GLY A 59 1.32 -1.18 18.92
C GLY A 59 -0.15 -1.44 18.63
N SER A 60 -0.84 -0.42 18.14
CA SER A 60 -2.28 -0.45 17.99
C SER A 60 -2.73 -0.67 16.54
N PRO A 61 -3.93 -1.23 16.28
CA PRO A 61 -4.48 -1.36 14.93
C PRO A 61 -4.53 -0.02 14.17
N GLU A 62 -4.68 1.08 14.90
CA GLU A 62 -4.66 2.43 14.36
C GLU A 62 -3.30 2.81 13.80
N GLY A 63 -2.23 2.46 14.53
CA GLY A 63 -0.87 2.60 14.04
C GLY A 63 -0.67 1.83 12.75
N VAL A 64 -1.12 0.58 12.70
CA VAL A 64 -1.04 -0.26 11.49
C VAL A 64 -1.74 0.38 10.29
N ILE A 65 -2.97 0.87 10.47
CA ILE A 65 -3.72 1.54 9.39
C ILE A 65 -3.00 2.82 8.93
N SER A 66 -2.47 3.61 9.87
CA SER A 66 -1.70 4.81 9.54
C SER A 66 -0.48 4.50 8.68
N ARG A 67 0.31 3.48 9.08
CA ARG A 67 1.48 3.03 8.31
C ARG A 67 1.09 2.52 6.93
N TYR A 68 -0.01 1.77 6.82
CA TYR A 68 -0.54 1.32 5.53
C TYR A 68 -0.89 2.48 4.59
N ARG A 69 -1.48 3.57 5.11
CA ARG A 69 -1.78 4.76 4.31
C ARG A 69 -0.52 5.46 3.81
N GLU A 70 0.53 5.52 4.63
CA GLU A 70 1.83 6.05 4.20
C GLU A 70 2.44 5.23 3.06
N HIS A 71 2.38 3.90 3.16
CA HIS A 71 2.82 3.00 2.09
C HIS A 71 2.05 3.21 0.79
N VAL A 72 0.72 3.36 0.86
CA VAL A 72 -0.13 3.65 -0.31
C VAL A 72 0.22 5.01 -0.94
N ALA A 73 0.47 6.03 -0.11
CA ALA A 73 0.91 7.34 -0.59
C ALA A 73 2.32 7.30 -1.23
N ALA A 74 3.23 6.51 -0.69
CA ALA A 74 4.55 6.28 -1.29
C ALA A 74 4.44 5.55 -2.64
N ASN A 75 3.59 4.52 -2.72
CA ASN A 75 3.33 3.78 -3.95
C ASN A 75 2.74 4.66 -5.04
N THR A 76 1.79 5.53 -4.68
CA THR A 76 1.21 6.51 -5.62
C THR A 76 2.31 7.39 -6.19
N ARG A 77 3.15 7.99 -5.34
CA ARG A 77 4.26 8.85 -5.78
C ARG A 77 5.23 8.13 -6.72
N ARG A 78 5.62 6.89 -6.40
CA ARG A 78 6.50 6.08 -7.25
C ARG A 78 5.87 5.82 -8.63
N LEU A 79 4.61 5.38 -8.64
CA LEU A 79 3.90 5.02 -9.87
C LEU A 79 3.62 6.23 -10.78
N THR A 80 3.45 7.41 -10.20
CA THR A 80 3.28 8.66 -10.97
C THR A 80 4.59 9.26 -11.48
N ALA A 81 5.72 8.91 -10.86
CA ALA A 81 7.05 9.40 -11.27
C ALA A 81 7.72 8.52 -12.33
N ALA A 82 7.18 7.32 -12.55
CA ALA A 82 7.67 6.34 -13.52
C ALA A 82 6.86 6.38 -14.81
#